data_AF-A0A819FQ35-F1
#
_entry.id   AF-A0A819FQ35-F1
#
_cell.length_a   1.000
_cell.length_b   1.000
_cell.length_c   1.000
_cell.angle_alpha   90.00
_cell.angle_beta   90.00
_cell.angle_gamma   90.00
#
_symmetry.space_group_name_H-M   'P 1'
#
loop_
_entity.id
_entity.type
_entity.pdbx_description
1 polymer ?
#
loop_
_entity_poly.entity_id
_entity_poly.type
_entity_poly.pdbx_seq_one_letter_code
_entity_poly.pdbx_strand_id
1 'polypeptide(L)'
;MESNIEWTHTNRGARAFIYKNQKYRKRCSNKDGSEIWVCCKKSCGASTVLLNGIIKRYPQEHPHDELQHSSEVRNLLQNICTETKKDLLTPVTEIYRQNLVQYKRKKGTAEDVPIFNYIRSTAYRRRSSVLPPIPKTLEDIIIPDDLKFLENGDPFLIFDNPAPNRIITLCSPQALI
;
A
#
# COMPACT_ATOMS: atom_id res chain seq x y z
N MET A 1 -4.66 2.20 36.29
CA MET A 1 -5.34 2.25 34.98
C MET A 1 -4.33 1.83 33.93
N GLU A 2 -4.49 0.66 33.34
CA GLU A 2 -3.60 0.20 32.27
C GLU A 2 -3.78 1.10 31.05
N SER A 3 -2.68 1.71 30.60
CA SER A 3 -2.69 2.51 29.37
C SER A 3 -2.75 1.56 28.19
N ASN A 4 -3.86 1.56 27.45
CA ASN A 4 -4.01 0.72 26.26
C ASN A 4 -3.16 1.30 25.10
N ILE A 5 -1.97 0.72 24.90
CA ILE A 5 -1.02 1.10 23.85
C ILE A 5 -1.09 0.05 22.75
N GLU A 6 -1.37 0.49 21.52
CA GLU A 6 -1.33 -0.37 20.35
C GLU A 6 0.01 -0.21 19.61
N TRP A 7 0.82 -1.26 19.58
CA TRP A 7 2.11 -1.23 18.87
C TRP A 7 1.92 -1.29 17.36
N THR A 8 2.69 -0.48 16.63
CA THR A 8 2.64 -0.38 15.17
C THR A 8 4.00 0.02 14.59
N HIS A 9 4.05 0.30 13.29
CA HIS A 9 5.25 0.79 12.61
C HIS A 9 4.92 2.07 11.84
N THR A 10 5.93 2.92 11.67
CA THR A 10 5.87 4.07 10.75
C THR A 10 5.90 3.59 9.30
N ASN A 11 5.58 4.47 8.36
CA ASN A 11 5.67 4.16 6.92
C ASN A 11 7.10 3.83 6.47
N ARG A 12 8.12 4.16 7.27
CA ARG A 12 9.53 3.84 7.04
C ARG A 12 10.01 2.62 7.83
N GLY A 13 9.10 1.84 8.41
CA GLY A 13 9.43 0.62 9.17
C GLY A 13 9.92 0.85 10.60
N ALA A 14 10.16 2.09 11.04
CA ALA A 14 10.55 2.35 12.43
C ALA A 14 9.40 2.03 13.41
N ARG A 15 9.74 1.54 14.60
CA ARG A 15 8.77 1.23 15.68
C ARG A 15 7.95 2.46 16.06
N ALA A 16 6.66 2.26 16.22
CA ALA A 16 5.67 3.27 16.58
C ALA A 16 4.63 2.68 17.52
N PHE A 17 3.83 3.52 18.15
CA PHE A 17 2.62 3.07 18.84
C PHE A 17 1.49 4.08 18.68
N ILE A 18 0.28 3.64 18.97
CA ILE A 18 -0.93 4.46 18.99
C ILE A 18 -1.47 4.49 20.41
N TYR A 19 -1.76 5.69 20.88
CA TYR A 19 -2.39 5.94 22.18
C TYR A 19 -3.40 7.08 22.01
N LYS A 20 -4.62 6.89 22.51
CA LYS A 20 -5.75 7.82 22.30
C LYS A 20 -5.88 8.24 20.83
N ASN A 21 -5.82 7.26 19.93
CA ASN A 21 -5.93 7.45 18.49
C ASN A 21 -4.90 8.44 17.89
N GLN A 22 -3.77 8.65 18.57
CA GLN A 22 -2.63 9.46 18.11
C GLN A 22 -1.40 8.57 17.92
N LYS A 23 -0.65 8.79 16.82
CA LYS A 23 0.52 7.98 16.48
C LYS A 23 1.83 8.60 16.96
N TYR A 24 2.64 7.83 17.67
CA TYR A 24 3.92 8.23 18.22
C TYR A 24 5.09 7.43 17.61
N ARG A 25 6.24 8.09 17.48
CA ARG A 25 7.51 7.49 17.06
C ARG A 25 8.57 7.72 18.13
N LYS A 26 9.50 6.77 18.26
CA LYS A 26 10.62 6.91 19.19
C LYS A 26 11.52 8.06 18.75
N ARG A 27 11.88 8.93 19.70
CA ARG A 27 12.86 9.99 19.50
C ARG A 27 14.23 9.58 20.04
N CYS A 28 14.28 9.14 21.30
CA CYS A 28 15.52 8.72 21.95
C CYS A 28 15.23 7.85 23.17
N SER A 29 16.28 7.20 23.67
CA SER A 29 16.29 6.52 24.98
C SER A 29 17.19 7.31 25.93
N ASN A 30 16.75 7.42 27.18
CA ASN A 30 17.48 8.03 28.27
C ASN A 30 18.37 7.00 28.98
N LYS A 31 19.34 7.48 29.78
CA LYS A 31 20.25 6.62 30.55
C LYS A 31 19.54 5.78 31.63
N ASP A 32 18.40 6.26 32.12
CA ASP A 32 17.54 5.58 33.11
C ASP A 32 16.68 4.46 32.49
N GLY A 33 16.84 4.18 31.19
CA GLY A 33 16.05 3.19 30.45
C GLY A 33 14.69 3.70 29.98
N SER A 34 14.30 4.94 30.31
CA SER A 34 13.08 5.52 29.79
C SER A 34 13.22 5.91 28.31
N GLU A 35 12.13 5.88 27.57
CA GLU A 35 12.10 6.20 26.15
C GLU A 35 11.21 7.41 25.89
N ILE A 36 11.72 8.37 25.13
CA ILE A 36 10.96 9.55 24.71
C ILE A 36 10.32 9.28 23.35
N TRP A 37 9.01 9.47 23.28
CA TRP A 37 8.20 9.27 22.09
C TRP A 37 7.49 10.56 21.72
N VAL A 38 7.50 10.91 20.44
CA VAL A 38 6.91 12.16 19.91
C VAL A 38 5.83 11.85 18.89
N CYS A 39 4.84 12.74 18.78
CA CYS A 39 3.83 12.62 17.75
C CYS A 39 4.45 12.53 16.34
N CYS A 40 3.83 11.77 15.45
CA CYS A 40 4.26 11.64 14.07
C CYS A 40 3.95 12.87 13.21
N LYS A 41 2.98 13.73 13.59
CA LYS A 41 2.69 14.95 12.84
C LYS A 41 3.78 15.99 13.09
N LYS A 42 4.36 16.53 12.02
CA LYS A 42 5.49 17.47 12.08
C LYS A 42 5.18 18.77 12.85
N SER A 43 3.93 19.25 12.77
CA SER A 43 3.47 20.45 13.47
C SER A 43 3.07 20.20 14.92
N CYS A 44 3.16 18.96 15.41
CA CYS A 44 2.75 18.60 16.76
C CYS A 44 3.95 18.48 17.70
N GLY A 45 3.94 19.24 18.80
CA GLY A 45 4.94 19.16 19.86
C GLY A 45 4.66 18.08 20.91
N ALA A 46 3.52 17.38 20.83
CA ALA A 46 3.12 16.42 21.84
C ALA A 46 4.13 15.27 21.96
N SER A 47 4.51 14.97 23.21
CA SER A 47 5.47 13.93 23.54
C SER A 47 5.08 13.21 24.82
N THR A 48 5.49 11.95 24.92
CA THR A 48 5.22 11.05 26.03
C THR A 48 6.48 10.28 26.37
N VAL A 49 6.58 9.83 27.62
CA VAL A 49 7.71 9.03 28.11
C VAL A 49 7.21 7.65 28.50
N LEU A 50 7.80 6.62 27.91
CA LEU A 50 7.57 5.24 28.29
C LEU A 50 8.71 4.74 29.21
N LEU A 51 8.37 3.95 30.21
CA LEU A 51 9.33 3.14 30.96
C LEU A 51 8.81 1.70 30.93
N ASN A 52 9.59 0.77 30.40
CA ASN A 52 9.20 -0.63 30.24
C ASN A 52 7.83 -0.83 29.55
N GLY A 53 7.53 0.01 28.55
CA GLY A 53 6.27 -0.03 27.81
C GLY A 53 5.08 0.64 28.50
N ILE A 54 5.26 1.25 29.67
CA ILE A 54 4.20 1.94 30.43
C ILE A 54 4.38 3.45 30.32
N ILE A 55 3.28 4.19 30.14
CA ILE A 55 3.30 5.66 30.10
C ILE A 55 3.64 6.22 31.49
N LYS A 56 4.83 6.81 31.61
CA LYS A 56 5.28 7.55 32.80
C LYS A 56 4.88 9.02 32.74
N ARG A 57 4.92 9.62 31.55
CA ARG A 57 4.49 11.00 31.30
C ARG A 57 3.44 11.02 30.22
N TYR A 58 2.21 11.36 30.57
CA TYR A 58 1.12 11.46 29.61
C TYR A 58 1.37 12.58 28.59
N PRO A 59 0.95 12.38 27.33
CA PRO A 59 1.11 13.37 26.28
C PRO A 59 0.23 14.59 26.53
N GLN A 60 0.74 15.74 26.09
CA GLN A 60 -0.04 17.00 26.02
C GLN A 60 -1.11 16.91 24.94
N GLU A 61 -2.05 17.85 24.97
CA GLU A 61 -3.08 17.98 23.94
C GLU A 61 -2.46 18.18 22.55
N HIS A 62 -3.12 17.58 21.56
CA HIS A 62 -2.70 17.67 20.16
C HIS A 62 -3.45 18.82 19.49
N PRO A 63 -2.76 19.78 18.86
CA PRO A 63 -3.41 20.84 18.09
C PRO A 63 -3.82 20.35 16.68
N HIS A 64 -4.23 19.08 16.58
CA HIS A 64 -4.66 18.46 15.34
C HIS A 64 -5.56 17.27 15.60
N ASP A 65 -6.36 16.94 14.60
CA ASP A 65 -7.28 15.81 14.67
C ASP A 65 -6.57 14.48 14.88
N GLU A 66 -7.32 13.55 15.45
CA GLU A 66 -6.94 12.16 15.62
C GLU A 66 -6.75 11.44 14.29
N LEU A 67 -6.26 10.19 14.35
CA LEU A 67 -6.23 9.34 13.17
C LEU A 67 -7.66 9.08 12.69
N GLN A 68 -7.88 9.32 11.39
CA GLN A 68 -9.19 9.25 10.75
C GLN A 68 -9.85 7.86 10.78
N HIS A 69 -9.09 6.79 10.95
CA HIS A 69 -9.58 5.42 10.91
C HIS A 69 -9.07 4.59 12.08
N SER A 70 -9.91 3.65 12.53
CA SER A 70 -9.57 2.62 13.49
C SER A 70 -8.37 1.78 13.04
N SER A 71 -7.78 1.02 13.97
CA SER A 71 -6.66 0.15 13.62
C SER A 71 -7.06 -0.99 12.71
N GLU A 72 -8.27 -1.51 12.87
CA GLU A 72 -8.79 -2.56 12.00
C GLU A 72 -8.97 -2.07 10.57
N VAL A 73 -9.56 -0.89 10.36
CA VAL A 73 -9.69 -0.30 9.02
C VAL A 73 -8.31 -0.01 8.44
N ARG A 74 -7.39 0.57 9.21
CA ARG A 74 -6.01 0.81 8.73
C ARG A 74 -5.32 -0.49 8.29
N ASN A 75 -5.49 -1.56 9.05
CA ASN A 75 -4.94 -2.88 8.73
C ASN A 75 -5.58 -3.47 7.46
N LEU A 76 -6.90 -3.31 7.29
CA LEU A 76 -7.62 -3.69 6.08
C LEU A 76 -7.05 -2.96 4.85
N LEU A 77 -6.94 -1.63 4.91
CA LEU A 77 -6.43 -0.83 3.78
C LEU A 77 -4.97 -1.19 3.44
N GLN A 78 -4.15 -1.46 4.46
CA GLN A 78 -2.79 -1.92 4.27
C GLN A 78 -2.74 -3.33 3.65
N ASN A 79 -3.66 -4.22 4.03
CA ASN A 79 -3.79 -5.55 3.45
C ASN A 79 -4.15 -5.47 1.96
N ILE A 80 -5.17 -4.69 1.62
CA ILE A 80 -5.58 -4.43 0.22
C ILE A 80 -4.38 -3.96 -0.59
N CYS A 81 -3.65 -2.96 -0.10
CA CYS A 81 -2.46 -2.43 -0.79
C CYS A 81 -1.32 -3.45 -0.91
N THR A 82 -1.27 -4.45 -0.04
CA THR A 82 -0.27 -5.53 -0.07
C THR A 82 -0.68 -6.60 -1.07
N GLU A 83 -1.95 -6.98 -1.09
CA GLU A 83 -2.51 -7.91 -2.07
C GLU A 83 -2.44 -7.36 -3.49
N THR A 84 -2.73 -6.07 -3.71
CA THR A 84 -2.62 -5.44 -5.04
C THR A 84 -1.21 -5.47 -5.62
N LYS A 85 -0.20 -5.63 -4.76
CA LYS A 85 1.21 -5.76 -5.16
C LYS A 85 1.56 -7.22 -5.50
N LYS A 86 0.87 -8.19 -4.91
CA LYS A 86 1.10 -9.63 -5.13
C LYS A 86 0.29 -10.16 -6.31
N ASP A 87 -0.99 -9.79 -6.38
CA ASP A 87 -1.89 -10.15 -7.46
C ASP A 87 -1.94 -9.02 -8.48
N LEU A 88 -1.33 -9.28 -9.64
CA LEU A 88 -1.23 -8.34 -10.75
C LEU A 88 -2.35 -8.55 -11.79
N LEU A 89 -3.00 -9.71 -11.78
CA LEU A 89 -4.01 -10.11 -12.77
C LEU A 89 -5.40 -9.61 -12.38
N THR A 90 -5.73 -9.67 -11.09
CA THR A 90 -7.04 -9.23 -10.63
C THR A 90 -7.13 -7.69 -10.65
N PRO A 91 -8.22 -7.11 -11.18
CA PRO A 91 -8.44 -5.67 -11.11
C PRO A 91 -8.36 -5.13 -9.67
N VAL A 92 -7.70 -3.98 -9.47
CA VAL A 92 -7.52 -3.37 -8.14
C VAL A 92 -8.88 -3.12 -7.44
N THR A 93 -9.90 -2.75 -8.21
CA THR A 93 -11.28 -2.57 -7.74
C THR A 93 -11.88 -3.86 -7.16
N GLU A 94 -11.59 -4.99 -7.79
CA GLU A 94 -12.09 -6.29 -7.37
C GLU A 94 -11.40 -6.77 -6.09
N ILE A 95 -10.08 -6.59 -5.98
CA ILE A 95 -9.33 -6.87 -4.73
C ILE A 95 -9.91 -6.07 -3.57
N TYR A 96 -10.17 -4.76 -3.78
CA TYR A 96 -10.81 -3.92 -2.77
C TYR A 96 -12.19 -4.47 -2.38
N ARG A 97 -13.03 -4.79 -3.37
CA ARG A 97 -14.39 -5.30 -3.14
C ARG A 97 -14.39 -6.62 -2.35
N GLN A 98 -13.52 -7.56 -2.70
CA GLN A 98 -13.40 -8.84 -2.02
C GLN A 98 -12.97 -8.67 -0.57
N ASN A 99 -11.96 -7.84 -0.31
CA ASN A 99 -11.53 -7.52 1.05
C ASN A 99 -12.62 -6.85 1.87
N LEU A 100 -13.38 -5.94 1.26
CA LEU A 100 -14.51 -5.27 1.92
C LEU A 100 -15.62 -6.26 2.30
N VAL A 101 -15.95 -7.20 1.42
CA VAL A 101 -16.93 -8.26 1.72
C VAL A 101 -16.45 -9.14 2.88
N GLN A 102 -15.17 -9.53 2.89
CA GLN A 102 -14.60 -10.33 3.98
C GLN A 102 -14.60 -9.56 5.31
N TYR A 103 -14.23 -8.28 5.27
CA TYR A 103 -14.29 -7.41 6.45
C TYR A 103 -15.72 -7.29 6.98
N LYS A 104 -16.70 -7.03 6.11
CA LYS A 104 -18.12 -6.94 6.48
C LYS A 104 -18.63 -8.25 7.08
N ARG A 105 -18.24 -9.40 6.54
CA ARG A 105 -18.59 -10.71 7.12
C ARG A 105 -18.05 -10.89 8.54
N LYS A 106 -16.85 -10.39 8.81
CA LYS A 106 -16.19 -10.51 10.12
C LYS A 106 -16.70 -9.49 11.16
N LYS A 107 -16.97 -8.25 10.75
CA LYS A 107 -17.34 -7.13 11.64
C LYS A 107 -18.84 -6.79 11.63
N GLY A 108 -19.62 -7.34 10.71
CA GLY A 108 -21.05 -7.06 10.54
C GLY A 108 -21.36 -5.78 9.75
N THR A 109 -20.48 -4.77 9.81
CA THR A 109 -20.59 -3.51 9.09
C THR A 109 -19.28 -3.13 8.39
N ALA A 110 -19.36 -2.18 7.46
CA ALA A 110 -18.23 -1.58 6.76
C ALA A 110 -18.41 -0.06 6.55
N GLU A 111 -19.25 0.58 7.35
CA GLU A 111 -19.54 2.02 7.28
C GLU A 111 -18.31 2.89 7.55
N ASP A 112 -17.40 2.39 8.38
CA ASP A 112 -16.12 3.03 8.75
C ASP A 112 -15.02 2.86 7.70
N VAL A 113 -15.25 1.98 6.70
CA VAL A 113 -14.28 1.73 5.63
C VAL A 113 -14.45 2.78 4.53
N PRO A 114 -13.38 3.54 4.19
CA PRO A 114 -13.48 4.57 3.17
C PRO A 114 -13.69 3.96 1.79
N ILE A 115 -14.43 4.65 0.92
CA ILE A 115 -14.66 4.24 -0.47
C ILE A 115 -13.36 4.07 -1.26
N PHE A 116 -13.42 3.27 -2.34
CA PHE A 116 -12.27 2.92 -3.17
C PHE A 116 -11.40 4.11 -3.61
N ASN A 117 -12.02 5.25 -3.93
CA ASN A 117 -11.31 6.45 -4.38
C ASN A 117 -10.25 6.95 -3.37
N TYR A 118 -10.46 6.69 -2.07
CA TYR A 118 -9.50 7.03 -1.03
C TYR A 118 -8.16 6.29 -1.18
N ILE A 119 -8.19 5.01 -1.60
CA ILE A 119 -6.98 4.19 -1.75
C ILE A 119 -6.50 4.06 -3.19
N ARG A 120 -7.30 4.44 -4.20
CA ARG A 120 -7.05 4.20 -5.62
C ARG A 120 -5.61 4.52 -6.02
N SER A 121 -5.19 5.77 -5.82
CA SER A 121 -3.83 6.22 -6.21
C SER A 121 -2.73 5.44 -5.49
N THR A 122 -2.93 5.11 -4.21
CA THR A 122 -1.95 4.35 -3.43
C THR A 122 -1.84 2.90 -3.90
N ALA A 123 -2.97 2.25 -4.15
CA ALA A 123 -3.03 0.86 -4.60
C ALA A 123 -2.40 0.68 -5.98
N TYR A 124 -2.78 1.54 -6.95
CA TYR A 124 -2.18 1.52 -8.29
C TYR A 124 -0.68 1.83 -8.24
N ARG A 125 -0.24 2.82 -7.45
CA ARG A 125 1.19 3.13 -7.28
C ARG A 125 1.98 1.95 -6.69
N ARG A 126 1.40 1.21 -5.74
CA ARG A 126 2.06 0.01 -5.19
C ARG A 126 2.15 -1.10 -6.22
N ARG A 127 1.09 -1.32 -7.00
CA ARG A 127 1.11 -2.29 -8.10
C ARG A 127 2.15 -1.91 -9.16
N SER A 128 2.19 -0.65 -9.59
CA SER A 128 3.16 -0.20 -10.59
C SER A 128 4.60 -0.29 -10.09
N SER A 129 4.86 -0.27 -8.78
CA SER A 129 6.22 -0.39 -8.23
C SER A 129 6.88 -1.77 -8.41
N VAL A 130 6.11 -2.79 -8.79
CA VAL A 130 6.62 -4.15 -9.11
C VAL A 130 6.49 -4.51 -10.58
N LEU A 131 5.80 -3.68 -11.36
CA LEU A 131 5.68 -3.86 -12.80
C LEU A 131 6.88 -3.22 -13.49
N PRO A 132 7.25 -3.70 -14.69
CA PRO A 132 8.20 -2.99 -15.52
C PRO A 132 7.69 -1.56 -15.80
N PRO A 133 8.60 -0.60 -16.02
CA PRO A 133 8.21 0.75 -16.39
C PRO A 133 7.40 0.73 -17.69
N ILE A 134 6.39 1.60 -17.78
CA ILE A 134 5.61 1.75 -19.00
C ILE A 134 6.56 2.27 -20.09
N PRO A 135 6.70 1.56 -21.23
CA PRO A 135 7.47 2.03 -22.37
C PRO A 135 7.02 3.44 -22.78
N LYS A 136 7.96 4.37 -22.97
CA LYS A 136 7.64 5.75 -23.36
C LYS A 136 7.56 5.90 -24.87
N THR A 137 8.29 5.03 -25.57
CA THR A 137 8.40 4.97 -27.02
C THR A 137 8.13 3.54 -27.49
N LEU A 138 7.86 3.36 -28.78
CA LEU A 138 7.70 2.02 -29.36
C LEU A 138 9.01 1.25 -29.32
N GLU A 139 10.13 1.95 -29.39
CA GLU A 139 11.49 1.42 -29.30
C GLU A 139 11.78 0.78 -27.93
N ASP A 140 11.17 1.30 -26.86
CA ASP A 140 11.33 0.77 -25.48
C ASP A 140 10.59 -0.57 -25.26
N ILE A 141 9.71 -1.00 -26.19
CA ILE A 141 8.88 -2.19 -26.02
C ILE A 141 9.72 -3.45 -26.22
N ILE A 142 9.95 -4.22 -25.16
CA ILE A 142 10.59 -5.53 -25.28
C ILE A 142 9.47 -6.58 -25.32
N ILE A 143 9.40 -7.36 -26.40
CA ILE A 143 8.48 -8.49 -26.54
C ILE A 143 9.26 -9.77 -26.22
N PRO A 144 9.00 -10.41 -25.06
CA PRO A 144 9.58 -11.70 -24.71
C PRO A 144 9.30 -12.79 -25.77
N ASP A 145 10.21 -13.74 -25.94
CA ASP A 145 10.09 -14.78 -26.97
C ASP A 145 8.85 -15.68 -26.79
N ASP A 146 8.44 -15.91 -25.54
CA ASP A 146 7.24 -16.65 -25.16
C ASP A 146 5.94 -15.96 -25.59
N LEU A 147 5.97 -14.64 -25.82
CA LEU A 147 4.81 -13.89 -26.30
C LEU A 147 4.80 -13.70 -27.83
N LYS A 148 5.79 -14.24 -28.53
CA LYS A 148 5.85 -14.16 -30.01
C LYS A 148 5.01 -15.22 -30.70
N PHE A 149 4.58 -16.25 -29.97
CA PHE A 149 3.83 -17.39 -30.48
C PHE A 149 2.55 -17.60 -29.66
N LEU A 150 1.52 -18.15 -30.30
CA LEU A 150 0.31 -18.65 -29.66
C LEU A 150 0.58 -19.97 -28.94
N GLU A 151 -0.35 -20.41 -28.08
CA GLU A 151 -0.22 -21.70 -27.35
C GLU A 151 -0.09 -22.92 -28.27
N ASN A 152 -0.62 -22.83 -29.50
CA ASN A 152 -0.54 -23.87 -30.51
C ASN A 152 0.78 -23.84 -31.34
N GLY A 153 1.68 -22.89 -31.04
CA GLY A 153 2.96 -22.72 -31.72
C GLY A 153 2.93 -21.80 -32.95
N ASP A 154 1.76 -21.30 -33.35
CA ASP A 154 1.66 -20.38 -34.49
C ASP A 154 2.24 -19.00 -34.15
N PRO A 155 2.87 -18.28 -35.10
CA PRO A 155 3.35 -16.92 -34.86
C PRO A 155 2.21 -15.97 -34.51
N PHE A 156 2.34 -15.28 -33.38
CA PHE A 156 1.47 -14.17 -32.99
C PHE A 156 2.08 -12.81 -33.33
N LEU A 157 3.40 -12.69 -33.18
CA LEU A 157 4.18 -11.55 -33.67
C LEU A 157 4.52 -11.78 -35.14
N ILE A 158 3.83 -11.06 -36.03
CA ILE A 158 3.99 -11.21 -37.48
C ILE A 158 5.12 -10.33 -38.01
N PHE A 159 5.27 -9.13 -37.44
CA PHE A 159 6.26 -8.17 -37.90
C PHE A 159 6.75 -7.31 -36.76
N ASP A 160 8.06 -7.09 -36.70
CA ASP A 160 8.70 -6.15 -35.79
C ASP A 160 9.92 -5.52 -36.50
N ASN A 161 9.83 -4.23 -36.81
CA ASN A 161 10.95 -3.50 -37.43
C ASN A 161 11.68 -2.65 -36.39
N PRO A 162 12.97 -2.90 -36.09
CA PRO A 162 13.73 -2.17 -35.07
C PRO A 162 14.25 -0.78 -35.51
N ALA A 163 13.71 -0.19 -36.58
CA ALA A 163 14.10 1.14 -37.08
C ALA A 163 13.41 2.29 -36.32
N PRO A 164 13.92 3.55 -36.40
CA PRO A 164 13.14 4.71 -36.02
C PRO A 164 11.80 4.72 -36.80
N ASN A 165 10.68 4.80 -36.08
CA ASN A 165 9.32 4.43 -36.52
C ASN A 165 9.06 2.91 -36.49
N ARG A 166 9.41 2.26 -35.38
CA ARG A 166 9.15 0.84 -35.17
C ARG A 166 7.68 0.48 -35.40
N ILE A 167 7.44 -0.50 -36.25
CA ILE A 167 6.10 -1.06 -36.50
C ILE A 167 6.08 -2.46 -35.91
N ILE A 168 5.11 -2.71 -35.04
CA ILE A 168 4.85 -4.02 -34.43
C ILE A 168 3.47 -4.48 -34.90
N THR A 169 3.41 -5.63 -35.55
CA THR A 169 2.16 -6.24 -36.02
C THR A 169 1.92 -7.52 -35.25
N LEU A 170 0.85 -7.51 -34.43
CA LEU A 170 0.34 -8.67 -33.70
C LEU A 170 -0.98 -9.11 -34.33
N CYS A 171 -1.10 -10.36 -34.74
CA CYS A 171 -2.33 -10.86 -35.34
C CYS A 171 -2.43 -12.37 -35.16
N SER A 172 -3.64 -12.89 -34.97
CA SER A 172 -3.88 -14.33 -35.02
C SER A 172 -4.08 -14.78 -36.47
N PRO A 173 -3.61 -15.97 -36.88
CA PRO A 173 -3.80 -16.48 -38.24
C PRO A 173 -5.26 -16.49 -38.70
N GLN A 174 -6.21 -16.63 -37.76
CA GLN A 174 -7.65 -16.64 -38.01
C GLN A 174 -8.22 -15.29 -38.43
N ALA A 175 -7.51 -14.18 -38.17
CA ALA A 175 -7.95 -12.83 -38.49
C ALA A 175 -7.38 -12.29 -39.83
N LEU A 176 -6.57 -13.08 -40.54
CA LEU A 176 -5.97 -12.73 -41.84
C LEU A 176 -6.75 -13.27 -43.05
N ILE A 177 -7.94 -13.85 -42.82
CA ILE A 177 -8.86 -14.40 -43.83
C ILE A 177 -10.06 -13.45 -43.95
#